data_AF-A0A952VUR3-F1
#
_entry.id   AF-A0A952VUR3-F1
#
_cell.length_a   1.000
_cell.length_b   1.000
_cell.length_c   1.000
_cell.angle_alpha   90.00
_cell.angle_beta   90.00
_cell.angle_gamma   90.00
#
_symmetry.space_group_name_H-M   'P 1'
#
loop_
_entity.id
_entity.type
_entity.pdbx_description
1 polymer ?
#
loop_
_entity_poly.entity_id
_entity_poly.type
_entity_poly.pdbx_seq_one_letter_code
_entity_poly.pdbx_strand_id
1 'polypeptide(L)'
;MLRKASLVSLAVTLIVIAGCAEPPTQQIQEAEKALKDAQESGAATYSADEYAKLEGTLTTLRKEVADQDEKFTLFRDYGKAQQLSASAKADSERIKAASAQKKEEAKAAALQAQQVAEEAVKATQDLVAKAPVGKDRAAVEAIKNDVEGLKSLLKQVQASIDKEDYPAAQTQAKAIHDMSQGVSIEIQNALAKVGKRIPTKKK
;
A
#
# COMPACT_ATOMS: atom_id res chain seq x y z
N MET A 1 -77.47 -10.48 27.30
CA MET A 1 -76.13 -9.92 27.57
C MET A 1 -76.05 -8.61 26.78
N LEU A 2 -76.54 -7.47 27.31
CA LEU A 2 -75.74 -6.37 27.91
C LEU A 2 -74.43 -6.07 27.13
N ARG A 3 -74.06 -4.86 26.70
CA ARG A 3 -74.61 -3.48 26.73
C ARG A 3 -73.60 -2.59 25.95
N LYS A 4 -74.11 -1.59 25.21
CA LYS A 4 -73.60 -0.21 25.02
C LYS A 4 -72.41 0.10 24.09
N ALA A 5 -72.71 1.03 23.18
CA ALA A 5 -71.82 2.00 22.54
C ALA A 5 -71.11 2.93 23.55
N SER A 6 -69.92 3.43 23.18
CA SER A 6 -69.60 4.87 23.10
C SER A 6 -68.11 5.10 22.81
N LEU A 7 -67.88 6.16 22.04
CA LEU A 7 -66.72 7.05 21.95
C LEU A 7 -65.63 6.91 23.04
N VAL A 8 -64.35 7.13 22.67
CA VAL A 8 -63.55 8.32 23.08
C VAL A 8 -62.06 8.15 22.67
N SER A 9 -61.52 9.26 22.15
CA SER A 9 -60.11 9.69 22.08
C SER A 9 -59.09 8.99 21.17
N LEU A 10 -58.94 9.58 19.98
CA LEU A 10 -57.78 10.41 19.64
C LEU A 10 -56.58 10.30 20.60
N ALA A 11 -55.57 9.51 20.23
CA ALA A 11 -54.19 9.70 20.67
C ALA A 11 -53.33 9.88 19.43
N VAL A 12 -53.27 11.12 18.95
CA VAL A 12 -52.16 11.58 18.10
C VAL A 12 -50.92 11.49 18.97
N THR A 13 -50.15 10.42 18.83
CA THR A 13 -48.80 10.36 19.35
C THR A 13 -47.96 11.29 18.49
N LEU A 14 -47.98 12.57 18.83
CA LEU A 14 -46.92 13.51 18.51
C LEU A 14 -45.65 12.97 19.17
N ILE A 15 -44.88 12.17 18.42
CA ILE A 15 -43.47 11.96 18.72
C ILE A 15 -42.82 13.32 18.44
N VAL A 16 -42.84 14.18 19.47
CA VAL A 16 -41.91 15.29 19.55
C VAL A 16 -40.55 14.64 19.69
N ILE A 17 -39.88 14.43 18.56
CA ILE A 17 -38.44 14.23 18.56
C ILE A 17 -37.90 15.59 18.99
N ALA A 18 -37.83 15.81 20.31
CA ALA A 18 -36.91 16.79 20.84
C ALA A 18 -35.56 16.36 20.28
N GLY A 19 -35.03 17.12 19.33
CA GLY A 19 -33.64 17.00 18.93
C GLY A 19 -32.83 17.33 20.17
N CYS A 20 -32.56 16.33 21.01
CA CYS A 20 -31.56 16.46 22.05
C CYS A 20 -30.29 16.86 21.33
N ALA A 21 -29.86 18.10 21.57
CA ALA A 21 -28.61 18.66 21.10
C ALA A 21 -27.43 17.98 21.83
N GLU A 22 -27.39 16.66 21.78
CA GLU A 22 -26.30 15.84 22.24
C GLU A 22 -25.34 15.59 21.08
N PRO A 23 -24.03 15.64 21.33
CA PRO A 23 -23.03 15.34 20.32
C PRO A 23 -23.21 13.92 19.77
N PRO A 24 -22.91 13.67 18.49
CA PRO A 24 -23.04 12.37 17.84
C PRO A 24 -21.88 11.44 18.22
N THR A 25 -21.70 11.24 19.53
CA THR A 25 -20.55 10.57 20.13
C THR A 25 -20.38 9.15 19.61
N GLN A 26 -21.48 8.42 19.43
CA GLN A 26 -21.44 7.07 18.87
C GLN A 26 -20.93 7.08 17.42
N GLN A 27 -21.44 7.96 16.56
CA GLN A 27 -21.01 8.03 15.17
C GLN A 27 -19.54 8.46 15.04
N ILE A 28 -19.10 9.38 15.90
CA ILE A 28 -17.69 9.81 15.96
C ILE A 28 -16.79 8.62 16.35
N GLN A 29 -17.15 7.89 17.40
CA GLN A 29 -16.40 6.71 17.84
C GLN A 29 -16.35 5.61 16.77
N GLU A 30 -17.46 5.37 16.07
CA GLU A 30 -17.50 4.42 14.96
C GLU A 30 -16.61 4.86 13.80
N ALA A 31 -16.59 6.15 13.46
CA ALA A 31 -15.72 6.70 12.42
C ALA A 31 -14.23 6.62 12.82
N GLU A 32 -13.89 6.92 14.06
CA GLU A 32 -12.52 6.79 14.58
C GLU A 32 -12.05 5.34 14.62
N LYS A 33 -12.94 4.41 14.98
CA LYS A 33 -12.65 2.97 14.90
C LYS A 33 -12.43 2.55 13.45
N ALA A 34 -13.29 2.98 12.53
CA ALA A 34 -13.15 2.65 11.12
C ALA A 34 -11.84 3.21 10.52
N LEU A 35 -11.38 4.39 10.95
CA LEU A 35 -10.07 4.92 10.58
C LEU A 35 -8.95 3.99 11.04
N LYS A 36 -8.97 3.56 12.31
CA LYS A 36 -7.95 2.63 12.85
C LYS A 36 -7.93 1.32 12.07
N ASP A 37 -9.09 0.76 11.78
CA ASP A 37 -9.22 -0.42 10.92
C ASP A 37 -8.62 -0.20 9.51
N ALA A 38 -8.82 0.99 8.93
CA ALA A 38 -8.22 1.35 7.64
C ALA A 38 -6.69 1.51 7.76
N GLN A 39 -6.20 2.14 8.83
CA GLN A 39 -4.78 2.28 9.11
C GLN A 39 -4.09 0.91 9.26
N GLU A 40 -4.68 0.00 10.02
CA GLU A 40 -4.19 -1.37 10.22
C GLU A 40 -4.20 -2.20 8.92
N SER A 41 -5.08 -1.88 7.97
CA SER A 41 -5.06 -2.47 6.62
C SER A 41 -3.92 -1.95 5.72
N GLY A 42 -3.11 -1.02 6.21
CA GLY A 42 -2.03 -0.40 5.45
C GLY A 42 -2.46 0.77 4.58
N ALA A 43 -3.59 1.42 4.90
CA ALA A 43 -4.11 2.53 4.10
C ALA A 43 -3.12 3.69 3.94
N ALA A 44 -2.28 3.96 4.94
CA ALA A 44 -1.24 4.97 4.85
C ALA A 44 -0.19 4.66 3.76
N THR A 45 0.02 3.38 3.43
CA THR A 45 0.97 2.94 2.41
C THR A 45 0.30 2.79 1.05
N TYR A 46 -0.87 2.16 1.00
CA TYR A 46 -1.51 1.77 -0.26
C TYR A 46 -2.54 2.81 -0.76
N SER A 47 -3.06 3.67 0.11
CA SER A 47 -4.05 4.71 -0.24
C SER A 47 -3.75 6.02 0.48
N ALA A 48 -2.48 6.46 0.44
CA ALA A 48 -1.99 7.60 1.20
C ALA A 48 -2.79 8.89 0.99
N ASP A 49 -3.14 9.21 -0.26
CA ASP A 49 -3.87 10.43 -0.60
C ASP A 49 -5.30 10.42 -0.03
N GLU A 50 -6.00 9.29 -0.18
CA GLU A 50 -7.35 9.13 0.35
C GLU A 50 -7.35 9.06 1.88
N TYR A 51 -6.34 8.42 2.47
CA TYR A 51 -6.16 8.37 3.93
C TYR A 51 -5.89 9.76 4.52
N ALA A 52 -5.01 10.56 3.90
CA ALA A 52 -4.75 11.93 4.34
C ALA A 52 -6.00 12.83 4.25
N LYS A 53 -6.82 12.66 3.19
CA LYS A 53 -8.11 13.36 3.08
C LYS A 53 -9.06 12.97 4.21
N LEU A 54 -9.13 11.68 4.55
CA LEU A 54 -9.95 11.17 5.65
C LEU A 54 -9.50 11.73 7.02
N GLU A 55 -8.20 11.82 7.28
CA GLU A 55 -7.66 12.46 8.48
C GLU A 55 -8.04 13.94 8.56
N GLY A 56 -8.05 14.64 7.43
CA GLY A 56 -8.55 16.01 7.31
C GLY A 56 -10.05 16.14 7.63
N THR A 57 -10.87 15.20 7.15
CA THR A 57 -12.30 15.12 7.47
C THR A 57 -12.53 14.92 8.97
N LEU A 58 -11.78 14.02 9.62
CA LEU A 58 -11.88 13.80 11.07
C LEU A 58 -11.40 14.99 11.89
N THR A 59 -10.38 15.72 11.42
CA THR A 59 -9.96 16.97 12.04
C THR A 59 -11.06 18.03 11.95
N THR A 60 -11.70 18.14 10.78
CA THR A 60 -12.85 19.04 10.56
C THR A 60 -14.04 18.66 11.45
N LEU A 61 -14.31 17.36 11.59
CA LEU A 61 -15.35 16.83 12.48
C LEU A 61 -15.10 17.22 13.94
N ARG A 62 -13.90 16.98 14.46
CA ARG A 62 -13.54 17.32 15.84
C ARG A 62 -13.65 18.82 16.10
N LYS A 63 -13.23 19.64 15.13
CA LYS A 63 -13.38 21.09 15.20
C LYS A 63 -14.85 21.51 15.23
N GLU A 64 -15.69 20.94 14.35
CA GLU A 64 -17.12 21.24 14.35
C GLU A 64 -17.77 20.88 15.68
N VAL A 65 -17.46 19.71 16.26
CA VAL A 65 -17.97 19.30 17.57
C VAL A 65 -17.55 20.30 18.66
N ALA A 66 -16.28 20.70 18.71
CA ALA A 66 -15.79 21.69 19.66
C ALA A 66 -16.47 23.06 19.48
N ASP A 67 -16.58 23.55 18.24
CA ASP A 67 -17.23 24.83 17.91
C ASP A 67 -18.73 24.81 18.30
N GLN A 68 -19.39 23.65 18.26
CA GLN A 68 -20.77 23.49 18.76
C GLN A 68 -20.83 23.37 20.28
N ASP A 69 -19.87 22.70 20.92
CA ASP A 69 -19.80 22.58 22.38
C ASP A 69 -19.59 23.94 23.07
N GLU A 70 -18.93 24.89 22.41
CA GLU A 70 -18.78 26.27 22.89
C GLU A 70 -20.08 27.09 22.86
N LYS A 71 -21.05 26.70 22.03
CA LYS A 71 -22.34 27.40 21.94
C LYS A 71 -23.22 27.03 23.14
N PHE A 72 -24.08 27.96 23.53
CA PHE A 72 -25.13 27.69 24.50
C PHE A 72 -26.06 26.59 23.95
N THR A 73 -26.50 25.67 24.83
CA THR A 73 -27.18 24.42 24.47
C THR A 73 -28.37 24.58 23.53
N LEU A 74 -29.12 25.69 23.62
CA LEU A 74 -30.25 25.99 22.74
C LEU A 74 -29.86 26.40 21.30
N PHE A 75 -28.59 26.74 21.04
CA PHE A 75 -28.07 27.17 19.74
C PHE A 75 -27.12 26.14 19.10
N ARG A 76 -26.97 24.96 19.71
CA ARG A 76 -26.12 23.89 19.17
C ARG A 76 -26.83 23.16 18.04
N ASP A 77 -26.08 22.88 16.98
CA ASP A 77 -26.53 22.06 15.85
C ASP A 77 -25.41 21.10 15.44
N TYR A 78 -25.58 19.82 15.76
CA TYR A 78 -24.64 18.76 15.41
C TYR A 78 -24.94 18.09 14.07
N GLY A 79 -25.87 18.59 13.26
CA GLY A 79 -26.22 18.00 11.95
C GLY A 79 -24.99 17.87 11.03
N LYS A 80 -24.12 18.89 11.01
CA LYS A 80 -22.86 18.84 10.27
C LYS A 80 -21.88 17.81 10.86
N ALA A 81 -21.78 17.70 12.18
CA ALA A 81 -20.94 16.68 12.83
C ALA A 81 -21.47 15.26 12.54
N GLN A 82 -22.78 15.06 12.50
CA GLN A 82 -23.39 13.77 12.11
C GLN A 82 -23.04 13.41 10.66
N GLN A 83 -23.19 14.36 9.73
CA GLN A 83 -22.84 14.16 8.32
C GLN A 83 -21.36 13.84 8.14
N LEU A 84 -20.47 14.60 8.81
CA LEU A 84 -19.02 14.39 8.75
C LEU A 84 -18.63 13.03 9.34
N SER A 85 -19.26 12.60 10.44
CA SER A 85 -19.00 11.29 11.05
C SER A 85 -19.45 10.15 10.13
N ALA A 86 -20.63 10.25 9.52
CA ALA A 86 -21.13 9.26 8.58
C ALA A 86 -20.24 9.16 7.32
N SER A 87 -19.81 10.31 6.77
CA SER A 87 -18.87 10.35 5.65
C SER A 87 -17.53 9.73 6.02
N ALA A 88 -16.96 10.10 7.17
CA ALA A 88 -15.68 9.58 7.62
C ALA A 88 -15.72 8.05 7.81
N LYS A 89 -16.81 7.50 8.36
CA LYS A 89 -17.00 6.05 8.48
C LYS A 89 -17.06 5.38 7.10
N ALA A 90 -17.90 5.87 6.19
CA ALA A 90 -18.04 5.31 4.85
C ALA A 90 -16.72 5.40 4.04
N ASP A 91 -16.01 6.52 4.14
CA ASP A 91 -14.70 6.71 3.51
C ASP A 91 -13.66 5.78 4.11
N SER A 92 -13.66 5.56 5.43
CA SER A 92 -12.76 4.61 6.09
C SER A 92 -12.98 3.18 5.59
N GLU A 93 -14.23 2.73 5.51
CA GLU A 93 -14.58 1.38 5.01
C GLU A 93 -14.16 1.21 3.54
N ARG A 94 -14.41 2.23 2.71
CA ARG A 94 -13.98 2.26 1.31
C ARG A 94 -12.46 2.23 1.18
N ILE A 95 -11.74 3.03 1.96
CA ILE A 95 -10.28 3.09 1.95
C ILE A 95 -9.69 1.76 2.43
N LYS A 96 -10.27 1.13 3.46
CA LYS A 96 -9.87 -0.21 3.93
C LYS A 96 -9.98 -1.24 2.80
N ALA A 97 -11.11 -1.30 2.11
CA ALA A 97 -11.32 -2.21 1.00
C ALA A 97 -10.35 -1.95 -0.16
N ALA A 98 -10.20 -0.68 -0.56
CA ALA A 98 -9.27 -0.28 -1.62
C ALA A 98 -7.81 -0.60 -1.26
N SER A 99 -7.42 -0.41 0.00
CA SER A 99 -6.06 -0.68 0.48
C SER A 99 -5.77 -2.18 0.52
N ALA A 100 -6.74 -3.00 0.91
CA ALA A 100 -6.62 -4.46 0.83
C ALA A 100 -6.43 -4.94 -0.61
N GLN A 101 -7.23 -4.40 -1.55
CA GLN A 101 -7.07 -4.71 -2.98
C GLN A 101 -5.69 -4.29 -3.50
N LYS A 102 -5.28 -3.04 -3.26
CA LYS A 102 -3.97 -2.53 -3.68
C LYS A 102 -2.81 -3.30 -3.04
N LYS A 103 -2.97 -3.79 -1.81
CA LYS A 103 -1.97 -4.64 -1.14
C LYS A 103 -1.81 -5.99 -1.87
N GLU A 104 -2.90 -6.63 -2.27
CA GLU A 104 -2.85 -7.86 -3.07
C GLU A 104 -2.23 -7.61 -4.46
N GLU A 105 -2.57 -6.50 -5.11
CA GLU A 105 -1.94 -6.10 -6.37
C GLU A 105 -0.43 -5.84 -6.20
N ALA A 106 -0.03 -5.16 -5.12
CA ALA A 106 1.36 -4.91 -4.80
C ALA A 106 2.12 -6.21 -4.50
N LYS A 107 1.49 -7.17 -3.81
CA LYS A 107 2.05 -8.51 -3.57
C LYS A 107 2.31 -9.24 -4.89
N ALA A 108 1.32 -9.26 -5.79
CA ALA A 108 1.48 -9.89 -7.10
C ALA A 108 2.61 -9.22 -7.90
N ALA A 109 2.67 -7.88 -7.88
CA ALA A 109 3.71 -7.13 -8.55
C ALA A 109 5.11 -7.34 -7.93
N ALA A 110 5.21 -7.50 -6.60
CA ALA A 110 6.46 -7.82 -5.91
C ALA A 110 6.98 -9.22 -6.27
N LEU A 111 6.08 -10.23 -6.30
CA LEU A 111 6.43 -11.59 -6.72
C LEU A 111 6.88 -11.63 -8.18
N GLN A 112 6.19 -10.91 -9.06
CA GLN A 112 6.60 -10.78 -10.46
C GLN A 112 7.97 -10.10 -10.58
N ALA A 113 8.20 -9.01 -9.84
CA ALA A 113 9.48 -8.30 -9.86
C ALA A 113 10.62 -9.19 -9.34
N GLN A 114 10.38 -9.96 -8.27
CA GLN A 114 11.33 -10.95 -7.76
C GLN A 114 11.69 -11.97 -8.84
N GLN A 115 10.71 -12.56 -9.51
CA GLN A 115 10.96 -13.55 -10.57
C GLN A 115 11.80 -12.94 -11.71
N VAL A 116 11.46 -11.73 -12.16
CA VAL A 116 12.22 -11.02 -13.20
C VAL A 116 13.68 -10.78 -12.75
N ALA A 117 13.89 -10.41 -11.49
CA ALA A 117 15.23 -10.23 -10.94
C ALA A 117 16.01 -11.56 -10.85
N GLU A 118 15.37 -12.66 -10.43
CA GLU A 118 15.96 -14.00 -10.39
C GLU A 118 16.39 -14.47 -11.79
N GLU A 119 15.55 -14.27 -12.79
CA GLU A 119 15.85 -14.58 -14.19
C GLU A 119 17.03 -13.77 -14.71
N ALA A 120 17.10 -12.47 -14.39
CA ALA A 120 18.21 -11.60 -14.78
C ALA A 120 19.54 -12.00 -14.12
N VAL A 121 19.53 -12.34 -12.83
CA VAL A 121 20.71 -12.84 -12.11
C VAL A 121 21.17 -14.16 -12.71
N LYS A 122 20.25 -15.08 -13.01
CA LYS A 122 20.56 -16.37 -13.64
C LYS A 122 21.16 -16.19 -15.03
N ALA A 123 20.58 -15.33 -15.86
CA ALA A 123 21.11 -15.01 -17.19
C ALA A 123 22.53 -14.43 -17.11
N THR A 124 22.77 -13.53 -16.14
CA THR A 124 24.09 -12.97 -15.88
C THR A 124 25.08 -14.06 -15.47
N GLN A 125 24.69 -14.97 -14.58
CA GLN A 125 25.51 -16.10 -14.16
C GLN A 125 25.89 -17.01 -15.35
N ASP A 126 24.96 -17.27 -16.26
CA ASP A 126 25.21 -18.07 -17.47
C ASP A 126 26.18 -17.37 -18.44
N LEU A 127 26.14 -16.04 -18.53
CA LEU A 127 27.10 -15.25 -19.31
C LEU A 127 28.50 -15.31 -18.69
N VAL A 128 28.62 -15.21 -17.37
CA VAL A 128 29.90 -15.36 -16.65
C VAL A 128 30.50 -16.75 -16.89
N ALA A 129 29.69 -17.79 -16.86
CA ALA A 129 30.13 -19.17 -17.10
C ALA A 129 30.68 -19.38 -18.53
N LYS A 130 30.18 -18.61 -19.50
CA LYS A 130 30.66 -18.63 -20.90
C LYS A 130 31.90 -17.76 -21.13
N ALA A 131 32.30 -16.95 -20.15
CA ALA A 131 33.39 -16.01 -20.34
C ALA A 131 34.77 -16.70 -20.34
N PRO A 132 35.67 -16.38 -21.30
CA PRO A 132 36.98 -16.99 -21.39
C PRO A 132 37.88 -16.48 -20.26
N VAL A 133 38.30 -17.39 -19.38
CA VAL A 133 39.09 -17.13 -18.17
C VAL A 133 40.60 -16.89 -18.42
N GLY A 134 40.99 -16.47 -19.62
CA GLY A 134 42.39 -16.31 -20.04
C GLY A 134 43.11 -15.16 -19.32
N LYS A 135 43.49 -14.11 -20.08
CA LYS A 135 44.11 -12.91 -19.46
C LYS A 135 43.16 -12.13 -18.55
N ASP A 136 41.85 -12.33 -18.70
CA ASP A 136 40.81 -11.58 -18.01
C ASP A 136 40.30 -12.30 -16.73
N ARG A 137 41.04 -13.31 -16.24
CA ARG A 137 40.65 -14.11 -15.06
C ARG A 137 40.25 -13.25 -13.85
N ALA A 138 40.99 -12.18 -13.57
CA ALA A 138 40.69 -11.30 -12.43
C ALA A 138 39.36 -10.55 -12.60
N ALA A 139 39.03 -10.14 -13.82
CA ALA A 139 37.75 -9.49 -14.12
C ALA A 139 36.58 -10.48 -14.03
N VAL A 140 36.76 -11.71 -14.53
CA VAL A 140 35.73 -12.76 -14.44
C VAL A 140 35.45 -13.16 -12.98
N GLU A 141 36.48 -13.27 -12.13
CA GLU A 141 36.29 -13.55 -10.70
C GLU A 141 35.62 -12.38 -9.96
N ALA A 142 35.94 -11.13 -10.30
CA ALA A 142 35.26 -9.97 -9.73
C ALA A 142 33.76 -9.99 -10.06
N ILE A 143 33.41 -10.20 -11.33
CA ILE A 143 32.02 -10.28 -11.79
C ILE A 143 31.29 -11.47 -11.13
N LYS A 144 31.97 -12.60 -10.92
CA LYS A 144 31.39 -13.74 -10.21
C LYS A 144 31.04 -13.38 -8.76
N ASN A 145 31.89 -12.63 -8.07
CA ASN A 145 31.59 -12.12 -6.72
C ASN A 145 30.41 -11.14 -6.75
N ASP A 146 30.31 -10.29 -7.78
CA ASP A 146 29.16 -9.39 -7.94
C ASP A 146 27.85 -10.16 -8.12
N VAL A 147 27.85 -11.24 -8.92
CA VAL A 147 26.70 -12.14 -9.08
C VAL A 147 26.30 -12.81 -7.76
N GLU A 148 27.26 -13.24 -6.95
CA GLU A 148 26.97 -13.76 -5.60
C GLU A 148 26.39 -12.66 -4.68
N GLY A 149 26.85 -11.41 -4.82
CA GLY A 149 26.26 -10.24 -4.18
C GLY A 149 24.80 -10.03 -4.59
N LEU A 150 24.49 -10.14 -5.88
CA LEU A 150 23.11 -10.03 -6.40
C LEU A 150 22.20 -11.15 -5.86
N LYS A 151 22.70 -12.37 -5.71
CA LYS A 151 21.96 -13.47 -5.05
C LYS A 151 21.67 -13.17 -3.59
N SER A 152 22.59 -12.52 -2.88
CA SER A 152 22.36 -12.07 -1.52
C SER A 152 21.27 -10.99 -1.45
N LEU A 153 21.25 -10.06 -2.42
CA LEU A 153 20.19 -9.06 -2.53
C LEU A 153 18.82 -9.68 -2.85
N LEU A 154 18.75 -10.75 -3.64
CA LEU A 154 17.49 -11.49 -3.87
C LEU A 154 16.90 -12.05 -2.58
N LYS A 155 17.73 -12.48 -1.62
CA LYS A 155 17.24 -12.87 -0.27
C LYS A 155 16.63 -11.70 0.49
N GLN A 156 17.11 -10.47 0.27
CA GLN A 156 16.53 -9.27 0.87
C GLN A 156 15.17 -8.95 0.26
N VAL A 157 15.00 -9.14 -1.06
CA VAL A 157 13.70 -9.04 -1.72
C VAL A 157 12.69 -10.00 -1.07
N GLN A 158 13.08 -11.28 -0.91
CA GLN A 158 12.23 -12.26 -0.23
C GLN A 158 11.90 -11.84 1.20
N ALA A 159 12.88 -11.34 1.96
CA ALA A 159 12.65 -10.86 3.32
C ALA A 159 11.70 -9.65 3.38
N SER A 160 11.70 -8.78 2.37
CA SER A 160 10.72 -7.68 2.25
C SER A 160 9.32 -8.20 1.91
N ILE A 161 9.21 -9.22 1.04
CA ILE A 161 7.93 -9.89 0.74
C ILE A 161 7.36 -10.57 1.98
N ASP A 162 8.21 -11.28 2.75
CA ASP A 162 7.80 -11.97 3.97
C ASP A 162 7.33 -11.00 5.07
N LYS A 163 7.84 -9.76 5.04
CA LYS A 163 7.41 -8.65 5.91
C LYS A 163 6.21 -7.88 5.36
N GLU A 164 5.68 -8.30 4.21
CA GLU A 164 4.62 -7.61 3.45
C GLU A 164 4.97 -6.16 3.06
N ASP A 165 6.26 -5.83 3.01
CA ASP A 165 6.79 -4.57 2.48
C ASP A 165 7.00 -4.71 0.97
N TYR A 166 5.88 -4.84 0.26
CA TYR A 166 5.87 -5.04 -1.19
C TYR A 166 6.49 -3.87 -1.97
N PRO A 167 6.31 -2.58 -1.58
CA PRO A 167 6.99 -1.47 -2.25
C PRO A 167 8.52 -1.55 -2.14
N ALA A 168 9.06 -1.91 -0.98
CA ALA A 168 10.50 -2.12 -0.83
C ALA A 168 10.98 -3.32 -1.65
N ALA A 169 10.24 -4.43 -1.64
CA ALA A 169 10.55 -5.61 -2.44
C ALA A 169 10.62 -5.30 -3.95
N GLN A 170 9.64 -4.56 -4.48
CA GLN A 170 9.63 -4.12 -5.87
C GLN A 170 10.83 -3.23 -6.20
N THR A 171 11.16 -2.28 -5.33
CA THR A 171 12.30 -1.38 -5.52
C THR A 171 13.62 -2.13 -5.53
N GLN A 172 13.81 -3.05 -4.57
CA GLN A 172 15.00 -3.89 -4.48
C GLN A 172 15.11 -4.83 -5.69
N ALA A 173 14.02 -5.49 -6.08
CA ALA A 173 14.00 -6.39 -7.22
C ALA A 173 14.33 -5.65 -8.53
N LYS A 174 13.76 -4.45 -8.74
CA LYS A 174 14.11 -3.59 -9.87
C LYS A 174 15.58 -3.21 -9.87
N ALA A 175 16.14 -2.83 -8.72
CA ALA A 175 17.56 -2.51 -8.61
C ALA A 175 18.45 -3.70 -8.97
N ILE A 176 18.11 -4.91 -8.51
CA ILE A 176 18.84 -6.15 -8.85
C ILE A 176 18.76 -6.43 -10.34
N HIS A 177 17.58 -6.29 -10.95
CA HIS A 177 17.41 -6.43 -12.39
C HIS A 177 18.30 -5.45 -13.15
N ASP A 178 18.26 -4.16 -12.80
CA ASP A 178 19.05 -3.12 -13.48
C ASP A 178 20.57 -3.36 -13.32
N MET A 179 21.02 -3.78 -12.13
CA MET A 179 22.41 -4.19 -11.89
C MET A 179 22.80 -5.41 -12.72
N SER A 180 21.94 -6.44 -12.78
CA SER A 180 22.17 -7.67 -13.56
C SER A 180 22.28 -7.37 -15.06
N GLN A 181 21.45 -6.46 -15.57
CA GLN A 181 21.53 -5.99 -16.96
C GLN A 181 22.84 -5.24 -17.22
N GLY A 182 23.25 -4.34 -16.32
CA GLY A 182 24.53 -3.63 -16.42
C GLY A 182 25.71 -4.60 -16.51
N VAL A 183 25.79 -5.56 -15.58
CA VAL A 183 26.83 -6.59 -15.57
C VAL A 183 26.77 -7.46 -16.84
N SER A 184 25.58 -7.87 -17.27
CA SER A 184 25.39 -8.64 -18.51
C SER A 184 25.91 -7.91 -19.76
N ILE A 185 25.71 -6.58 -19.84
CA ILE A 185 26.21 -5.76 -20.94
C ILE A 185 27.74 -5.65 -20.88
N GLU A 186 28.32 -5.46 -19.70
CA GLU A 186 29.78 -5.41 -19.51
C GLU A 186 30.45 -6.71 -19.92
N ILE A 187 29.90 -7.85 -19.52
CA ILE A 187 30.39 -9.18 -19.93
C ILE A 187 30.34 -9.30 -21.45
N GLN A 188 29.20 -9.02 -22.08
CA GLN A 188 29.06 -9.12 -23.54
C GLN A 188 30.06 -8.23 -24.29
N ASN A 189 30.26 -6.99 -23.81
CA ASN A 189 31.26 -6.09 -24.37
C ASN A 189 32.69 -6.61 -24.21
N ALA A 190 33.01 -7.23 -23.07
CA ALA A 190 34.30 -7.88 -22.86
C ALA A 190 34.49 -9.09 -23.79
N LEU A 191 33.47 -9.94 -23.94
CA LEU A 191 33.48 -11.09 -24.86
C LEU A 191 33.68 -10.68 -26.31
N ALA A 192 32.99 -9.62 -26.76
CA ALA A 192 33.14 -9.10 -28.12
C ALA A 192 34.58 -8.61 -28.41
N LYS A 193 35.23 -7.99 -27.42
CA LYS A 193 36.65 -7.56 -27.53
C LYS A 193 37.61 -8.75 -27.62
N VAL A 194 37.33 -9.85 -26.93
CA VAL A 194 38.14 -11.08 -26.99
C VAL A 194 37.92 -11.83 -28.31
N GLY A 195 36.68 -11.94 -28.78
CA GLY A 195 36.35 -12.57 -30.08
C GLY A 195 36.99 -11.86 -31.27
N LYS A 196 37.14 -10.53 -31.21
CA LYS A 196 37.84 -9.72 -32.23
C LYS A 196 39.37 -9.83 -32.19
N ARG A 197 39.93 -10.33 -31.07
CA ARG A 197 41.38 -10.46 -30.83
C ARG A 197 41.96 -11.82 -31.20
N ILE A 198 41.17 -12.82 -31.61
CA ILE A 198 41.72 -14.04 -32.21
C ILE A 198 42.27 -13.65 -33.58
N PRO A 199 43.60 -13.52 -33.77
CA PRO A 199 44.13 -13.33 -35.10
C PRO A 199 43.91 -14.63 -35.84
N THR A 200 43.20 -14.56 -36.96
CA THR A 200 43.29 -15.58 -37.99
C THR A 200 44.76 -15.76 -38.33
N LYS A 201 45.39 -16.82 -37.79
CA LYS A 201 46.67 -17.31 -38.30
C LYS A 201 46.42 -17.71 -39.75
N LYS A 202 46.62 -16.77 -40.67
CA LYS A 202 46.77 -17.04 -42.09
C LYS A 202 48.07 -17.83 -42.24
N LYS A 203 47.90 -19.05 -42.76
CA LYS A 203 48.83 -19.96 -43.44
C LYS A 203 50.31 -19.84 -43.08
#